data_AF-A0A968L2P9-F1
#
_entry.id   AF-A0A968L2P9-F1
#
_cell.length_a   1.000
_cell.length_b   1.000
_cell.length_c   1.000
_cell.angle_alpha   90.00
_cell.angle_beta   90.00
_cell.angle_gamma   90.00
#
_symmetry.space_group_name_H-M   'P 1'
#
loop_
_entity.id
_entity.type
_entity.pdbx_description
1 polymer ?
#
loop_
_entity_poly.entity_id
_entity_poly.type
_entity_poly.pdbx_seq_one_letter_code
_entity_poly.pdbx_strand_id
1 'polypeptide(L)'
;MRRSMVLVAVAIVLVAVSAPAAAGSGSTWHRNNYGSGHERFHCADGNVWQCTYDNVREPDMTWNPKSMGLFNGTAQDAAWCPGWARAVCDHATTIVVGATTYGLNEPGAFTWWEEVIFTDGDGVAPMYRYYIGPQFEAMCPWYATWSDALANDFECIWPS
;
A
#
# COMPACT_ATOMS: atom_id res chain seq x y z
N MET A 1 -49.45 -49.19 -14.35
CA MET A 1 -49.03 -47.86 -14.82
C MET A 1 -48.23 -47.18 -13.72
N ARG A 2 -46.96 -46.83 -14.00
CA ARG A 2 -45.97 -46.31 -13.04
C ARG A 2 -46.33 -44.89 -12.59
N ARG A 3 -46.38 -44.64 -11.28
CA ARG A 3 -46.46 -43.30 -10.70
C ARG A 3 -45.05 -42.73 -10.57
N SER A 4 -44.72 -41.77 -11.41
CA SER A 4 -43.44 -41.05 -11.38
C SER A 4 -43.35 -40.17 -10.14
N MET A 5 -42.33 -40.40 -9.31
CA MET A 5 -41.91 -39.49 -8.24
C MET A 5 -41.16 -38.31 -8.88
N VAL A 6 -41.63 -37.09 -8.61
CA VAL A 6 -40.91 -35.85 -8.96
C VAL A 6 -40.02 -35.49 -7.76
N LEU A 7 -38.71 -35.61 -7.95
CA LEU A 7 -37.69 -35.11 -7.03
C LEU A 7 -37.55 -33.60 -7.25
N VAL A 8 -37.87 -32.81 -6.22
CA VAL A 8 -37.57 -31.37 -6.18
C VAL A 8 -36.15 -31.21 -5.62
N ALA A 9 -35.21 -30.87 -6.48
CA ALA A 9 -33.85 -30.49 -6.09
C ALA A 9 -33.83 -28.99 -5.79
N VAL A 10 -33.62 -28.62 -4.52
CA VAL A 10 -33.40 -27.24 -4.09
C VAL A 10 -31.93 -26.91 -4.34
N ALA A 11 -31.65 -26.07 -5.33
CA ALA A 11 -30.32 -25.52 -5.58
C ALA A 11 -30.07 -24.35 -4.61
N ILE A 12 -29.20 -24.57 -3.63
CA ILE A 12 -28.69 -23.49 -2.77
C ILE A 12 -27.59 -22.77 -3.57
N VAL A 13 -27.89 -21.56 -4.05
CA VAL A 13 -26.91 -20.67 -4.66
C VAL A 13 -26.06 -20.08 -3.53
N LEU A 14 -24.86 -20.63 -3.34
CA LEU A 14 -23.83 -20.03 -2.51
C LEU A 14 -23.31 -18.77 -3.22
N VAL A 15 -23.76 -17.61 -2.78
CA VAL A 15 -23.13 -16.33 -3.13
C VAL A 15 -21.80 -16.29 -2.38
N ALA A 16 -20.71 -16.62 -3.07
CA ALA A 16 -19.37 -16.37 -2.56
C ALA A 16 -19.18 -14.85 -2.54
N VAL A 17 -19.30 -14.25 -1.35
CA VAL A 17 -18.81 -12.88 -1.13
C VAL A 17 -17.29 -12.99 -1.21
N SER A 18 -16.72 -12.58 -2.34
CA SER A 18 -15.28 -12.44 -2.49
C SER A 18 -14.79 -11.37 -1.52
N ALA A 19 -14.19 -11.81 -0.40
CA ALA A 19 -13.42 -10.91 0.44
C ALA A 19 -12.32 -10.26 -0.42
N PRO A 20 -11.97 -8.97 -0.19
CA PRO A 20 -10.84 -8.37 -0.87
C PRO A 20 -9.61 -9.25 -0.61
N ALA A 21 -8.91 -9.63 -1.68
CA ALA A 21 -7.64 -10.31 -1.54
C ALA A 21 -6.71 -9.36 -0.76
N ALA A 22 -6.19 -9.82 0.37
CA ALA A 22 -5.18 -9.07 1.12
C ALA A 22 -4.10 -8.62 0.13
N ALA A 23 -3.74 -7.34 0.16
CA ALA A 23 -2.72 -6.78 -0.70
C ALA A 23 -1.45 -7.64 -0.60
N GLY A 24 -1.16 -8.38 -1.67
CA GLY A 24 -0.06 -9.33 -1.69
C GLY A 24 1.28 -8.61 -1.80
N SER A 25 2.32 -9.24 -1.26
CA SER A 25 3.70 -8.78 -1.31
C SER A 25 4.25 -8.59 -2.74
N GLY A 26 3.56 -9.01 -3.82
CA GLY A 26 3.94 -8.73 -5.22
C GLY A 26 3.29 -7.52 -5.88
N SER A 27 2.69 -6.61 -5.11
CA SER A 27 1.94 -5.48 -5.68
C SER A 27 2.82 -4.24 -5.89
N THR A 28 2.31 -3.31 -6.71
CA THR A 28 2.96 -2.02 -7.00
C THR A 28 2.00 -0.90 -6.66
N TRP A 29 2.54 0.16 -6.08
CA TRP A 29 1.80 1.37 -5.75
C TRP A 29 2.54 2.60 -6.23
N HIS A 30 1.76 3.65 -6.47
CA HIS A 30 2.17 4.88 -7.12
C HIS A 30 1.71 6.08 -6.30
N ARG A 31 2.55 7.12 -6.22
CA ARG A 31 2.19 8.38 -5.59
C ARG A 31 2.62 9.54 -6.46
N ASN A 32 1.71 10.52 -6.60
CA ASN A 32 2.02 11.81 -7.18
C ASN A 32 2.62 12.69 -6.08
N ASN A 33 3.90 13.01 -6.18
CA ASN A 33 4.56 13.86 -5.21
C ASN A 33 4.28 15.34 -5.49
N TYR A 34 3.04 15.77 -5.23
CA TYR A 34 2.60 17.16 -5.39
C TYR A 34 2.86 17.74 -6.80
N GLY A 35 2.66 16.93 -7.84
CA GLY A 35 2.92 17.28 -9.24
C GLY A 35 4.40 17.35 -9.61
N SER A 36 5.32 17.07 -8.68
CA SER A 36 6.76 17.22 -8.91
C SER A 36 7.46 15.91 -9.29
N GLY A 37 6.85 14.75 -9.02
CA GLY A 37 7.43 13.44 -9.27
C GLY A 37 6.43 12.30 -9.22
N HIS A 38 6.73 11.23 -9.97
CA HIS A 38 6.03 9.95 -9.92
C HIS A 38 6.86 9.00 -9.05
N GLU A 39 6.42 8.78 -7.82
CA GLU A 39 7.04 7.84 -6.90
C GLU A 39 6.39 6.46 -7.07
N ARG A 40 7.20 5.41 -7.08
CA ARG A 40 6.75 4.03 -7.18
C ARG A 40 7.31 3.21 -6.02
N PHE A 41 6.45 2.40 -5.44
CA PHE A 41 6.77 1.44 -4.39
C PHE A 41 6.34 0.06 -4.88
N HIS A 42 7.30 -0.85 -5.04
CA HIS A 42 7.07 -2.18 -5.60
C HIS A 42 7.58 -3.21 -4.62
N CYS A 43 6.72 -4.10 -4.15
CA CYS A 43 7.11 -5.19 -3.28
C CYS A 43 7.27 -6.49 -4.08
N ALA A 44 8.19 -7.36 -3.65
CA ALA A 44 8.37 -8.69 -4.22
C ALA A 44 7.49 -9.72 -3.52
N ASP A 45 6.90 -10.65 -4.29
CA ASP A 45 6.14 -11.77 -3.74
C ASP A 45 6.96 -12.59 -2.73
N GLY A 46 6.38 -12.86 -1.56
CA GLY A 46 7.02 -13.64 -0.52
C GLY A 46 6.47 -13.42 0.89
N ASN A 47 7.13 -14.07 1.85
CA ASN A 47 6.76 -14.03 3.27
C ASN A 47 7.40 -12.87 4.04
N VAL A 48 8.30 -12.11 3.39
CA VAL A 48 8.99 -10.94 3.96
C VAL A 48 8.65 -9.75 3.06
N TRP A 49 8.33 -8.61 3.67
CA TRP A 49 8.04 -7.39 2.93
C TRP A 49 9.33 -6.73 2.50
N GLN A 50 9.79 -7.08 1.30
CA GLN A 50 10.92 -6.45 0.64
C GLN A 50 10.41 -5.65 -0.53
N CYS A 51 10.63 -4.34 -0.49
CA CYS A 51 10.11 -3.44 -1.50
C CYS A 51 11.18 -2.49 -2.01
N THR A 52 11.13 -2.21 -3.30
CA THR A 52 11.92 -1.16 -3.93
C THR A 52 11.08 0.11 -3.99
N TYR A 53 11.68 1.23 -3.64
CA TYR A 53 11.17 2.55 -3.93
C TYR A 53 11.99 3.17 -5.08
N ASP A 54 11.34 3.79 -6.05
CA ASP A 54 12.00 4.57 -7.10
C ASP A 54 11.17 5.76 -7.55
N ASN A 55 11.84 6.76 -8.13
CA ASN A 55 11.18 7.80 -8.91
C ASN A 55 11.14 7.35 -10.38
N VAL A 56 9.93 7.20 -10.92
CA VAL A 56 9.73 6.86 -12.33
C VAL A 56 10.02 8.09 -13.18
N ARG A 57 10.71 7.89 -14.29
CA ARG A 57 11.06 8.97 -15.21
C ARG A 57 9.86 9.30 -16.10
N GLU A 58 9.18 10.39 -15.78
CA GLU A 58 8.11 10.95 -16.62
C GLU A 58 8.62 12.11 -17.50
N PRO A 59 8.00 12.38 -18.66
CA PRO A 59 8.44 13.44 -19.58
C PRO A 59 8.41 14.87 -18.99
N ASP A 60 7.52 15.12 -18.05
CA ASP A 60 7.14 16.43 -17.52
C ASP A 60 7.36 16.56 -15.99
N MET A 61 8.04 15.60 -15.38
CA MET A 61 8.31 15.60 -13.93
C MET A 61 9.80 15.57 -13.61
N THR A 62 10.14 15.97 -12.39
CA THR A 62 11.52 15.91 -11.92
C THR A 62 11.89 14.47 -11.63
N TRP A 63 12.98 13.99 -12.22
CA TRP A 63 13.52 12.67 -11.94
C TRP A 63 14.83 12.78 -11.18
N ASN A 64 14.91 12.12 -10.02
CA ASN A 64 16.11 12.05 -9.20
C ASN A 64 16.51 10.58 -8.97
N PRO A 65 17.61 10.10 -9.57
CA PRO A 65 18.08 8.72 -9.37
C PRO A 65 18.54 8.44 -7.93
N LYS A 66 18.90 9.47 -7.16
CA LYS A 66 19.37 9.30 -5.78
C LYS A 66 18.25 8.92 -4.81
N SER A 67 17.00 9.06 -5.24
CA SER A 67 15.83 8.75 -4.44
C SER A 67 15.52 7.25 -4.41
N MET A 68 16.26 6.39 -5.10
CA MET A 68 16.02 4.94 -5.03
C MET A 68 16.24 4.41 -3.62
N GLY A 69 15.34 3.53 -3.16
CA GLY A 69 15.40 2.95 -1.83
C GLY A 69 14.99 1.50 -1.76
N LEU A 70 15.40 0.83 -0.69
CA LEU A 70 15.02 -0.54 -0.35
C LEU A 70 14.38 -0.55 1.02
N PHE A 71 13.10 -0.93 1.06
CA PHE A 71 12.34 -1.17 2.26
C PHE A 71 12.44 -2.64 2.66
N ASN A 72 12.69 -2.88 3.94
CA ASN A 72 12.52 -4.19 4.56
C ASN A 72 11.63 -4.02 5.79
N GLY A 73 10.56 -4.80 5.85
CA GLY A 73 9.62 -4.76 6.95
C GLY A 73 9.00 -6.09 7.31
N THR A 74 8.30 -6.08 8.43
CA THR A 74 7.60 -7.23 8.98
C THR A 74 6.14 -6.87 9.20
N ALA A 75 5.24 -7.74 8.73
CA ALA A 75 3.82 -7.58 9.00
C ALA A 75 3.56 -7.66 10.51
N GLN A 76 2.75 -6.74 11.01
CA GLN A 76 2.28 -6.73 12.39
C GLN A 76 0.98 -7.50 12.52
N ASP A 77 0.63 -7.83 13.75
CA ASP A 77 -0.68 -8.42 14.07
C ASP A 77 -1.80 -7.48 13.61
N ALA A 78 -2.87 -8.04 13.03
CA ALA A 78 -4.02 -7.29 12.52
C ALA A 78 -4.73 -6.48 13.62
N ALA A 79 -4.55 -6.84 14.90
CA ALA A 79 -5.08 -6.09 16.04
C ALA A 79 -4.26 -4.85 16.44
N TRP A 80 -3.07 -4.67 15.88
CA TRP A 80 -2.19 -3.54 16.21
C TRP A 80 -2.42 -2.38 15.24
N CYS A 81 -2.87 -1.23 15.77
CA CYS A 81 -2.97 0.01 15.02
C CYS A 81 -2.15 1.11 15.72
N PRO A 82 -1.34 1.89 14.98
CA PRO A 82 -0.66 3.06 15.52
C PRO A 82 -1.68 4.11 15.98
N GLY A 83 -1.45 4.72 17.14
CA GLY A 83 -2.38 5.71 17.70
C GLY A 83 -2.63 6.91 16.78
N TRP A 84 -1.63 7.30 15.98
CA TRP A 84 -1.68 8.38 15.00
C TRP A 84 -2.44 7.99 13.70
N ALA A 85 -2.60 6.69 13.42
CA ALA A 85 -3.18 6.16 12.19
C ALA A 85 -4.65 5.73 12.33
N ARG A 86 -5.31 6.05 13.45
CA ARG A 86 -6.67 5.57 13.77
C ARG A 86 -7.68 5.80 12.64
N ALA A 87 -7.56 6.92 11.93
CA ALA A 87 -8.48 7.27 10.84
C ALA A 87 -8.45 6.30 9.65
N VAL A 88 -7.34 5.58 9.42
CA VAL A 88 -7.20 4.61 8.32
C VAL A 88 -7.19 3.16 8.80
N CYS A 89 -6.97 2.92 10.09
CA CYS A 89 -6.87 1.57 10.64
C CYS A 89 -8.16 0.77 10.63
N ASP A 90 -9.33 1.41 10.65
CA ASP A 90 -10.62 0.69 10.58
C ASP A 90 -10.76 -0.10 9.26
N HIS A 91 -9.98 0.27 8.25
CA HIS A 91 -9.91 -0.34 6.92
C HIS A 91 -8.60 -1.08 6.67
N ALA A 92 -7.70 -1.16 7.66
CA ALA A 92 -6.39 -1.75 7.48
C ALA A 92 -6.48 -3.28 7.35
N THR A 93 -6.00 -3.82 6.24
CA THR A 93 -5.89 -5.26 6.01
C THR A 93 -4.54 -5.80 6.46
N THR A 94 -3.50 -4.99 6.39
CA THR A 94 -2.14 -5.37 6.80
C THR A 94 -1.36 -4.12 7.14
N ILE A 95 -0.63 -4.15 8.26
CA ILE A 95 0.32 -3.10 8.62
C ILE A 95 1.71 -3.70 8.64
N VAL A 96 2.67 -3.04 8.02
CA VAL A 96 4.06 -3.46 7.93
C VAL A 96 4.92 -2.39 8.54
N VAL A 97 5.71 -2.77 9.53
CA VAL A 97 6.69 -1.89 10.17
C VAL A 97 8.06 -2.26 9.65
N GLY A 98 8.84 -1.28 9.25
CA GLY A 98 10.16 -1.52 8.68
C GLY A 98 10.96 -0.26 8.49
N ALA A 99 12.00 -0.36 7.67
CA ALA A 99 12.82 0.78 7.33
C ALA A 99 13.16 0.78 5.84
N THR A 100 13.17 1.97 5.25
CA THR A 100 13.67 2.21 3.90
C THR A 100 15.05 2.82 3.96
N THR A 101 16.02 2.19 3.28
CA THR A 101 17.34 2.79 3.05
C THR A 101 17.37 3.40 1.66
N TYR A 102 17.58 4.71 1.59
CA TYR A 102 17.63 5.51 0.37
C TYR A 102 19.07 5.79 -0.07
N GLY A 103 19.28 6.04 -1.36
CA GLY A 103 20.59 6.42 -1.90
C GLY A 103 21.60 5.28 -1.96
N LEU A 104 21.13 4.04 -2.17
CA LEU A 104 21.89 2.79 -2.01
C LEU A 104 23.18 2.68 -2.84
N ASN A 105 23.37 3.54 -3.83
CA ASN A 105 24.55 3.55 -4.71
C ASN A 105 25.32 4.89 -4.66
N GLU A 106 25.05 5.73 -3.65
CA GLU A 106 25.62 7.07 -3.54
C GLU A 106 26.22 7.28 -2.14
N PRO A 107 27.29 8.08 -2.00
CA PRO A 107 27.74 8.55 -0.69
C PRO A 107 26.62 9.32 0.02
N GLY A 108 26.39 9.01 1.30
CA GLY A 108 25.33 9.65 2.09
C GLY A 108 23.98 8.93 2.09
N ALA A 109 23.96 7.62 1.80
CA ALA A 109 22.79 6.78 2.04
C ALA A 109 22.27 6.97 3.48
N PHE A 110 20.94 6.99 3.62
CA PHE A 110 20.29 7.19 4.90
C PHE A 110 19.08 6.27 5.02
N THR A 111 18.66 6.01 6.25
CA THR A 111 17.56 5.10 6.56
C THR A 111 16.46 5.84 7.30
N TRP A 112 15.21 5.65 6.87
CA TRP A 112 14.02 6.08 7.59
C TRP A 112 13.22 4.88 8.10
N TRP A 113 12.76 4.97 9.34
CA TRP A 113 11.75 4.06 9.87
C TRP A 113 10.39 4.44 9.34
N GLU A 114 9.60 3.44 8.96
CA GLU A 114 8.33 3.63 8.30
C GLU A 114 7.30 2.60 8.74
N GLU A 115 6.04 3.04 8.66
CA GLU A 115 4.86 2.20 8.79
C GLU A 115 4.10 2.25 7.47
N VAL A 116 3.88 1.07 6.88
CA VAL A 116 3.13 0.90 5.63
C VAL A 116 1.82 0.23 5.95
N ILE A 117 0.72 0.92 5.66
CA ILE A 117 -0.64 0.47 5.98
C ILE A 117 -1.33 0.16 4.66
N PHE A 118 -1.65 -1.12 4.44
CA PHE A 118 -2.49 -1.56 3.34
C PHE A 118 -3.93 -1.59 3.79
N THR A 119 -4.83 -1.08 2.95
CA THR A 119 -6.26 -0.99 3.26
C THR A 119 -7.07 -1.86 2.31
N ASP A 120 -8.32 -2.13 2.67
CA ASP A 120 -9.32 -2.79 1.81
C ASP A 120 -9.76 -1.91 0.61
N GLY A 121 -9.31 -0.66 0.56
CA GLY A 121 -9.67 0.32 -0.46
C GLY A 121 -10.91 1.16 -0.12
N ASP A 122 -11.65 0.85 0.95
CA ASP A 122 -12.87 1.56 1.35
C ASP A 122 -12.59 2.85 2.16
N GLY A 123 -11.36 3.38 2.08
CA GLY A 123 -10.90 4.57 2.82
C GLY A 123 -9.93 5.48 2.06
N VAL A 124 -10.21 5.77 0.79
CA VAL A 124 -9.50 6.71 -0.12
C VAL A 124 -8.29 6.14 -0.88
N ALA A 125 -7.32 5.51 -0.22
CA ALA A 125 -6.13 4.96 -0.90
C ALA A 125 -5.83 3.51 -0.47
N PRO A 126 -5.42 2.61 -1.39
CA PRO A 126 -5.13 1.21 -1.09
C PRO A 126 -3.86 1.01 -0.26
N MET A 127 -3.00 2.03 -0.18
CA MET A 127 -1.82 2.01 0.68
C MET A 127 -1.55 3.41 1.25
N TYR A 128 -1.11 3.45 2.49
CA TYR A 128 -0.52 4.63 3.12
C TYR A 128 0.91 4.31 3.55
N ARG A 129 1.84 5.25 3.35
CA ARG A 129 3.18 5.19 3.95
C ARG A 129 3.35 6.34 4.93
N TYR A 130 3.75 5.99 6.13
CA TYR A 130 4.08 6.93 7.19
C TYR A 130 5.57 6.91 7.49
N TYR A 131 6.16 8.09 7.45
CA TYR A 131 7.57 8.29 7.74
C TYR A 131 7.73 8.70 9.20
N ILE A 132 8.56 7.95 9.93
CA ILE A 132 8.82 8.18 11.34
C ILE A 132 10.15 8.92 11.46
N GLY A 133 10.10 10.22 11.72
CA GLY A 133 11.32 10.98 11.99
C GLY A 133 11.08 12.38 12.53
N PRO A 134 12.05 12.94 13.27
CA PRO A 134 11.96 14.31 13.79
C PRO A 134 11.90 15.37 12.68
N GLN A 135 12.37 15.01 11.48
CA GLN A 135 12.35 15.74 10.21
C GLN A 135 10.96 15.90 9.59
N PHE A 136 10.20 14.82 9.62
CA PHE A 136 9.07 14.60 8.75
C PHE A 136 8.22 13.48 9.34
N GLU A 137 7.02 13.85 9.73
CA GLU A 137 6.04 12.94 10.31
C GLU A 137 4.74 13.18 9.54
N ALA A 138 4.53 12.37 8.50
CA ALA A 138 3.40 12.51 7.61
C ALA A 138 2.99 11.15 7.02
N MET A 139 1.70 10.95 6.87
CA MET A 139 1.10 9.77 6.25
C MET A 139 0.64 10.13 4.84
N CYS A 140 1.27 9.56 3.82
CA CYS A 140 0.97 9.88 2.43
C CYS A 140 0.17 8.74 1.78
N PRO A 141 -0.90 9.04 1.00
CA PRO A 141 -1.64 8.05 0.24
C PRO A 141 -0.88 7.58 -1.01
N TRP A 142 -1.10 6.33 -1.38
CA TRP A 142 -0.52 5.66 -2.53
C TRP A 142 -1.56 4.77 -3.22
N TYR A 143 -1.49 4.71 -4.55
CA TYR A 143 -2.54 4.16 -5.40
C TYR A 143 -2.05 3.00 -6.26
N ALA A 144 -2.95 2.09 -6.62
CA ALA A 144 -2.60 0.88 -7.38
C ALA A 144 -2.10 1.19 -8.80
N THR A 145 -2.52 2.32 -9.38
CA THR A 145 -2.06 2.77 -10.69
C THR A 145 -1.62 4.23 -10.67
N TRP A 146 -0.75 4.59 -11.62
CA TRP A 146 -0.36 5.99 -11.80
C TRP A 146 -1.55 6.89 -12.20
N SER A 147 -2.48 6.38 -13.01
CA SER A 147 -3.69 7.12 -13.37
C SER A 147 -4.54 7.45 -12.14
N ASP A 148 -4.66 6.51 -11.21
CA ASP A 148 -5.40 6.75 -9.95
C ASP A 148 -4.67 7.77 -9.09
N ALA A 149 -3.33 7.72 -9.02
CA ALA A 149 -2.52 8.70 -8.29
C ALA A 149 -2.64 10.13 -8.85
N LEU A 150 -2.90 10.28 -10.16
CA LEU A 150 -3.15 11.58 -10.79
C LEU A 150 -4.58 12.08 -10.58
N ALA A 151 -5.55 11.18 -10.41
CA ALA A 151 -6.97 11.50 -10.32
C ALA A 151 -7.46 11.79 -8.89
N ASN A 152 -6.68 11.43 -7.87
CA ASN A 152 -7.08 11.53 -6.46
C ASN A 152 -6.24 12.56 -5.68
N ASP A 153 -6.69 12.84 -4.45
CA ASP A 153 -5.97 13.68 -3.51
C ASP A 153 -4.68 12.97 -3.05
N PHE A 154 -3.53 13.58 -3.34
CA PHE A 154 -2.20 13.05 -3.04
C PHE A 154 -1.55 13.75 -1.84
N GLU A 155 -2.29 14.65 -1.17
CA GLU A 155 -1.80 15.35 0.01
C GLU A 155 -1.55 14.37 1.15
N CYS A 156 -0.40 14.53 1.81
CA CYS A 156 -0.09 13.75 3.00
C CYS A 156 -0.86 14.32 4.20
N ILE A 157 -1.32 13.43 5.06
CA ILE A 157 -1.96 13.75 6.34
C ILE A 157 -0.86 13.97 7.37
N TRP A 158 -0.92 15.11 8.06
CA TRP A 158 0.03 15.48 9.11
C TRP A 158 -0.61 15.20 10.47
N PRO A 159 -0.07 14.29 11.28
CA PRO A 159 -0.56 14.09 12.64
C PRO A 159 -0.36 15.39 13.45
N SER A 160 -1.45 15.84 14.07
CA SER A 160 -1.50 17.02 14.95
C SER A 160 -1.05 16.70 16.36
#